data_AF-A0A2T4DBC7-F1
#
_entry.id   AF-A0A2T4DBC7-F1
#
_cell.length_a   1.000
_cell.length_b   1.000
_cell.length_c   1.000
_cell.angle_alpha   90.00
_cell.angle_beta   90.00
_cell.angle_gamma   90.00
#
_symmetry.space_group_name_H-M   'P 1'
#
loop_
_entity.id
_entity.type
_entity.pdbx_description
1 polymer ?
#
loop_
_entity_poly.entity_id
_entity_poly.type
_entity_poly.pdbx_seq_one_letter_code
_entity_poly.pdbx_strand_id
1 'polypeptide(L)' 'MADSTLHNSPDDAPRILLLSGYDAASHKRWRNQITGMLGDYHWQTLALPPRFFRWRIRGNPLSWLNEPAL' A
#
# COMPACT_ATOMS: atom_id res chain seq x y z
N MET A 1 4.98 -40.66 11.30
CA MET A 1 4.42 -39.67 10.36
C MET A 1 4.56 -38.33 11.05
N ALA A 2 5.65 -37.60 10.77
CA ALA A 2 5.89 -36.30 11.38
C ALA A 2 5.10 -35.26 10.58
N ASP A 3 4.17 -34.60 11.26
CA ASP A 3 3.38 -33.50 10.72
C ASP A 3 4.25 -32.24 10.69
N SER A 4 4.89 -31.99 9.53
CA SER A 4 5.71 -30.82 9.29
C SER A 4 4.80 -29.61 9.00
N THR A 5 4.12 -29.11 10.02
CA THR A 5 3.50 -27.80 9.96
C THR A 5 4.62 -26.76 9.94
N LEU A 6 4.95 -26.28 8.74
CA LEU A 6 5.77 -25.10 8.55
C LEU A 6 5.05 -23.93 9.23
N HIS A 7 5.44 -23.61 10.46
CA HIS A 7 5.04 -22.39 11.12
C HIS A 7 5.73 -21.24 10.38
N ASN A 8 5.04 -20.66 9.39
CA ASN A 8 5.45 -19.39 8.83
C ASN A 8 5.38 -18.37 9.96
N SER A 9 6.53 -17.77 10.31
CA SER A 9 6.52 -16.67 11.26
C SER A 9 5.77 -15.50 10.63
N PRO A 10 5.08 -14.64 11.41
CA PRO A 10 4.46 -13.43 10.85
C PRO A 10 5.47 -12.54 10.11
N ASP A 11 6.77 -12.65 10.42
CA ASP A 11 7.87 -11.99 9.74
C ASP A 11 8.24 -12.58 8.36
N ASP A 12 7.78 -13.81 8.05
CA ASP A 12 8.01 -14.47 6.75
C ASP A 12 6.98 -14.06 5.68
N ALA A 13 5.93 -13.32 6.08
CA ALA A 13 4.93 -12.83 5.14
C ALA A 13 5.57 -11.85 4.13
N PRO A 14 5.31 -11.98 2.82
CA PRO A 14 5.84 -11.06 1.84
C PRO A 14 5.42 -9.62 2.15
N ARG A 15 6.38 -8.70 2.11
CA ARG A 15 6.20 -7.29 2.45
C ARG A 15 5.83 -6.49 1.20
N ILE A 16 4.74 -5.73 1.28
CA ILE A 16 4.27 -4.89 0.18
C ILE A 16 4.19 -3.43 0.64
N LEU A 17 4.81 -2.54 -0.15
CA LEU A 17 4.64 -1.10 -0.03
C LEU A 17 3.55 -0.62 -1.01
N LEU A 18 2.47 -0.07 -0.48
CA LEU A 18 1.39 0.53 -1.25
C LEU A 18 1.47 2.06 -1.14
N LEU A 19 1.68 2.71 -2.29
CA LEU A 19 1.72 4.18 -2.40
C LEU A 19 0.44 4.71 -3.05
N SER A 20 -0.44 5.32 -2.26
CA SER A 20 -1.61 6.04 -2.77
C SER A 20 -1.21 7.47 -3.11
N GLY A 21 -0.96 7.75 -4.39
CA GLY A 21 -0.47 9.06 -4.85
C GLY A 21 -1.48 10.22 -4.70
N TYR A 22 -2.75 9.91 -4.45
CA TYR A 22 -3.79 10.85 -4.05
C TYR A 22 -4.97 10.07 -3.48
N ASP A 23 -5.13 10.07 -2.16
CA ASP A 23 -6.09 9.20 -1.46
C ASP A 23 -7.51 9.80 -1.46
N ALA A 24 -8.01 10.11 -2.66
CA ALA A 24 -9.40 10.45 -2.91
C ALA A 24 -10.33 9.29 -2.52
N ALA A 25 -11.62 9.55 -2.39
CA ALA A 25 -12.58 8.57 -1.87
C ALA A 25 -12.53 7.20 -2.59
N SER A 26 -12.43 7.20 -3.92
CA SER A 26 -12.29 5.97 -4.71
C SER A 26 -10.96 5.25 -4.46
N HIS A 27 -9.86 6.00 -4.32
CA HIS A 27 -8.53 5.46 -4.04
C HIS A 27 -8.46 4.83 -2.64
N LYS A 28 -9.00 5.53 -1.64
CA LYS A 28 -9.11 5.05 -0.26
C LYS A 28 -9.92 3.76 -0.19
N ARG A 29 -11.07 3.71 -0.87
CA ARG A 29 -11.90 2.50 -0.93
C ARG A 29 -11.12 1.34 -1.56
N TRP A 30 -10.49 1.57 -2.71
CA TRP A 30 -9.70 0.55 -3.39
C TRP A 30 -8.56 0.02 -2.51
N ARG A 31 -7.81 0.94 -1.90
CA ARG A 31 -6.70 0.62 -1.00
C ARG A 31 -7.16 -0.22 0.20
N ASN A 32 -8.21 0.21 0.91
CA ASN A 32 -8.73 -0.54 2.05
C ASN A 32 -9.25 -1.92 1.63
N GLN A 33 -9.88 -2.02 0.45
CA GLN A 33 -10.40 -3.27 -0.06
C GLN A 33 -9.27 -4.26 -0.39
N ILE A 34 -8.24 -3.82 -1.11
CA ILE A 34 -7.14 -4.73 -1.50
C ILE A 34 -6.32 -5.19 -0.29
N THR A 35 -6.03 -4.29 0.66
CA THR A 35 -5.31 -4.66 1.90
C THR A 35 -6.15 -5.57 2.78
N GLY A 36 -7.48 -5.40 2.80
CA GLY A 36 -8.38 -6.25 3.58
C GLY A 36 -8.61 -7.63 2.94
N MET A 37 -8.56 -7.74 1.61
CA MET A 37 -8.71 -9.01 0.90
C MET A 37 -7.43 -9.86 0.89
N LEU A 38 -6.26 -9.23 1.02
CA LEU A 38 -4.96 -9.88 0.92
C LEU A 38 -4.25 -9.82 2.28
N GLY A 39 -4.85 -10.47 3.29
CA GLY A 39 -4.39 -10.45 4.68
C GLY A 39 -3.09 -11.23 4.95
N ASP A 40 -2.69 -12.12 4.05
CA ASP A 40 -1.46 -12.92 4.18
C ASP A 40 -0.19 -12.12 3.85
N TYR A 41 -0.33 -10.84 3.50
CA TYR A 41 0.78 -9.93 3.19
C TYR A 41 0.96 -8.91 4.29
N HIS A 42 2.21 -8.54 4.54
CA HIS A 42 2.53 -7.44 5.44
C HIS A 42 2.53 -6.12 4.69
N TRP A 43 1.48 -5.32 4.90
CA TRP A 43 1.27 -4.04 4.20
C TRP A 43 1.89 -2.85 4.93
N GLN A 44 2.75 -2.12 4.23
CA GLN A 44 3.07 -0.73 4.58
C GLN A 44 2.35 0.19 3.60
N THR A 45 1.54 1.10 4.12
CA THR A 45 0.76 2.03 3.30
C THR A 45 1.22 3.46 3.55
N LEU A 46 1.53 4.18 2.47
CA LEU A 46 1.70 5.63 2.48
C LEU A 46 0.67 6.24 1.55
N ALA A 47 -0.03 7.27 2.03
CA ALA A 47 -1.13 7.88 1.31
C ALA A 47 -1.02 9.41 1.32
N LEU A 48 -0.91 10.00 0.13
CA LEU A 48 -0.92 11.45 -0.01
C LEU A 48 -2.36 11.99 0.03
N PRO A 49 -2.58 13.21 0.56
CA PRO A 49 -3.90 13.84 0.57
C PRO A 49 -4.53 13.93 -0.82
N PRO A 50 -5.88 13.88 -0.91
CA PRO A 50 -6.58 14.12 -2.17
C PRO A 50 -6.29 15.52 -2.71
N ARG A 51 -6.18 15.64 -4.03
CA ARG A 51 -5.93 16.92 -4.71
C ARG A 51 -6.54 16.92 -6.10
N PHE A 52 -6.88 18.11 -6.59
CA PHE A 52 -7.34 18.29 -7.96
C PHE A 52 -6.15 18.19 -8.91
N PHE A 53 -6.12 17.15 -9.74
CA PHE A 53 -5.14 17.05 -10.82
C PHE A 53 -5.65 17.82 -12.03
N ARG A 54 -4.90 18.83 -12.45
CA ARG A 54 -5.07 19.43 -13.78
C ARG A 54 -4.42 18.51 -14.83
N TRP A 55 -4.95 17.28 -14.99
CA TRP A 55 -4.62 16.31 -16.05
C TRP A 55 -3.12 16.08 -16.36
N ARG A 56 -2.20 16.38 -15.43
CA ARG A 56 -0.77 16.17 -15.62
C ARG A 56 -0.42 14.73 -15.28
N ILE A 57 -0.39 13.90 -16.32
CA ILE A 57 0.22 12.58 -16.29
C ILE A 57 1.65 12.76 -15.76
N ARG A 58 2.08 11.93 -14.78
CA ARG A 58 3.41 11.93 -14.10
C ARG A 58 3.63 12.88 -12.91
N GLY A 59 2.59 13.54 -12.38
CA GLY A 59 2.75 14.38 -11.18
C GLY A 59 2.98 13.62 -9.85
N ASN A 60 2.62 12.33 -9.80
CA ASN A 60 2.65 11.56 -8.54
C ASN A 60 4.06 11.40 -7.94
N PRO A 61 5.09 10.97 -8.69
CA PRO A 61 6.44 10.84 -8.12
C PRO A 61 6.99 12.15 -7.56
N LEU A 62 6.68 13.28 -8.22
CA LEU A 62 7.11 14.61 -7.73
C LEU A 62 6.44 15.00 -6.41
N SER A 63 5.20 14.53 -6.18
CA SER A 63 4.49 14.78 -4.93
C SER A 63 5.08 14.01 -3.75
N TRP A 64 5.89 12.98 -4.03
CA TRP A 64 6.56 12.14 -3.06
C TRP A 64 8.00 12.58 -2.76
N LEU A 65 8.59 13.44 -3.61
CA LEU A 65 10.02 13.81 -3.55
C LEU A 65 10.47 14.36 -2.18
N ASN A 66 9.57 14.99 -1.44
CA ASN A 66 9.86 15.59 -0.13
C ASN A 66 9.03 14.99 1.01
N GLU A 67 8.43 13.82 0.82
CA GLU A 67 7.62 13.18 1.86
C GLU A 67 8.52 12.49 2.88
N PRO A 68 8.51 12.90 4.17
CA PRO A 68 9.46 12.39 5.16
C PRO A 68 9.28 10.90 5.50
N ALA A 69 8.15 10.32 5.11
CA ALA A 69 7.81 8.93 5.38
C ALA A 69 8.30 7.95 4.29
N LEU A 70 8.91 8.47 3.22
CA LEU A 70 9.56 7.70 2.15
C LEU A 70 11.07 7.57 2.34
#